data_AF-A0A950HY30-F1
#
_entry.id   AF-A0A950HY30-F1
#
_cell.length_a   1.000
_cell.length_b   1.000
_cell.length_c   1.000
_cell.angle_alpha   90.00
_cell.angle_beta   90.00
_cell.angle_gamma   90.00
#
_symmetry.space_group_name_H-M   'P 1'
#
loop_
_entity.id
_entity.type
_entity.pdbx_description
1 polymer ?
#
loop_
_entity_poly.entity_id
_entity_poly.type
_entity_poly.pdbx_seq_one_letter_code
_entity_poly.pdbx_strand_id
1 'polypeptide(L)' 'MTAVSSDESVVLFVDDEPSILSALRRLFRPEGYRVLLAESGAAGLALLESE' A
#
# COMPACT_ATOMS: atom_id res chain seq x y z
N MET A 1 0.17 16.50 11.63
CA MET A 1 -0.55 15.24 11.93
C MET A 1 -1.96 15.47 11.43
N THR A 2 -2.18 15.17 10.15
CA THR A 2 -3.40 15.55 9.42
C THR A 2 -4.36 14.35 9.50
N ALA A 3 -5.62 14.63 9.83
CA ALA A 3 -6.66 13.63 9.99
C ALA A 3 -6.87 12.86 8.68
N VAL A 4 -6.89 11.53 8.78
CA VAL A 4 -7.24 10.63 7.67
C VAL A 4 -8.73 10.81 7.37
N SER A 5 -9.06 11.48 6.27
CA SER A 5 -10.43 11.57 5.77
C SER A 5 -10.82 10.25 5.11
N SER A 6 -12.08 9.83 5.28
CA SER A 6 -12.67 8.58 4.76
C SER A 6 -12.74 8.45 3.23
N ASP A 7 -12.00 9.28 2.49
CA ASP A 7 -11.90 9.36 1.02
C ASP A 7 -10.45 9.21 0.53
N GLU A 8 -9.51 8.82 1.40
CA GLU A 8 -8.14 8.53 0.97
C GLU A 8 -8.13 7.31 0.05
N SER A 9 -7.82 7.54 -1.22
CA SER A 9 -7.62 6.49 -2.22
C SER A 9 -6.56 5.50 -1.72
N VAL A 10 -6.91 4.21 -1.76
CA VAL A 10 -6.04 3.12 -1.32
C VAL A 10 -5.30 2.53 -2.52
N VAL A 11 -3.99 2.31 -2.38
CA VAL A 11 -3.15 1.69 -3.41
C VAL A 11 -2.46 0.47 -2.81
N LEU A 12 -2.67 -0.70 -3.41
CA LEU A 12 -1.99 -1.95 -3.06
C LEU A 12 -0.88 -2.25 -4.08
N PHE A 13 0.36 -2.34 -3.59
CA PHE A 13 1.49 -2.84 -4.37
C PHE A 13 1.76 -4.30 -4.03
N VAL A 14 1.95 -5.13 -5.06
CA VAL A 14 2.26 -6.56 -4.92
C VAL A 14 3.52 -6.86 -5.72
N ASP A 15 4.58 -7.25 -5.02
CA ASP A 15 5.90 -7.53 -5.61
C ASP A 15 6.67 -8.45 -4.66
N ASP A 16 7.38 -9.45 -5.15
CA ASP A 16 8.12 -10.41 -4.34
C ASP A 16 9.50 -9.89 -3.88
N GLU A 17 9.90 -8.69 -4.33
CA GLU A 17 11.12 -8.02 -3.92
C GLU A 17 10.88 -6.94 -2.83
N PRO A 18 11.30 -7.16 -1.56
CA PRO A 18 11.07 -6.19 -0.47
C PRO A 18 11.72 -4.81 -0.72
N SER A 19 12.80 -4.77 -1.49
CA SER A 19 13.48 -3.53 -1.90
C SER A 19 12.58 -2.64 -2.76
N ILE A 20 11.83 -3.24 -3.70
CA ILE A 20 10.89 -2.56 -4.59
C ILE A 20 9.71 -2.01 -3.78
N LEU A 21 9.09 -2.83 -2.93
CA LEU A 21 8.01 -2.39 -2.04
C LEU A 21 8.43 -1.22 -1.13
N SER A 22 9.66 -1.26 -0.60
CA SER A 22 10.24 -0.18 0.21
C SER A 22 10.42 1.12 -0.59
N ALA A 23 10.86 1.02 -1.85
CA ALA A 23 11.00 2.16 -2.75
C ALA A 23 9.64 2.78 -3.09
N LEU A 24 8.65 1.95 -3.46
CA LEU A 24 7.28 2.39 -3.78
C LEU A 24 6.62 3.08 -2.58
N ARG A 25 6.75 2.52 -1.38
CA ARG A 25 6.25 3.16 -0.15
C ARG A 25 6.83 4.56 0.06
N ARG A 26 8.13 4.74 -0.18
CA ARG A 26 8.80 6.04 -0.03
C ARG A 26 8.33 7.04 -1.08
N LEU A 27 8.15 6.57 -2.32
CA LEU A 27 7.69 7.39 -3.45
C LEU A 27 6.28 7.93 -3.24
N PHE A 28 5.35 7.11 -2.73
CA PHE A 28 3.93 7.46 -2.58
C PHE A 28 3.58 8.10 -1.23
N ARG A 29 4.49 8.10 -0.24
CA ARG A 29 4.30 8.77 1.06
C ARG A 29 3.85 10.24 1.00
N PRO A 30 4.39 11.10 0.12
CA PRO A 30 3.99 12.51 0.05
C PRO A 30 2.65 12.73 -0.68
N GLU A 31 2.13 11.72 -1.37
CA GLU A 31 0.96 11.88 -2.27
C GLU A 31 -0.39 11.72 -1.54
N GLY A 32 -0.38 11.37 -0.25
CA GLY A 32 -1.62 11.27 0.55
C GLY A 32 -2.46 10.02 0.28
N TYR A 33 -1.90 9.01 -0.40
CA TYR A 33 -2.54 7.71 -0.55
C TYR A 33 -2.32 6.83 0.68
N ARG A 34 -3.31 6.00 0.99
CA ARG A 34 -3.12 4.87 1.91
C ARG A 34 -2.47 3.73 1.14
N VAL A 35 -1.20 3.49 1.43
CA VAL A 35 -0.40 2.47 0.74
C VAL A 35 -0.43 1.15 1.51
N LEU A 36 -0.86 0.08 0.82
CA LEU A 36 -0.76 -1.30 1.24
C LEU A 36 0.35 -2.01 0.45
N LEU A 37 1.03 -2.96 1.06
CA LEU A 37 2.14 -3.70 0.45
C LEU A 37 1.94 -5.20 0.69
N ALA A 38 2.21 -6.01 -0.32
CA ALA A 38 2.21 -7.46 -0.22
C ALA A 38 3.40 -8.07 -0.97
N GLU A 39 4.05 -9.05 -0.34
CA GLU A 39 5.20 -9.77 -0.92
C GLU A 39 4.79 -10.91 -1.86
N SER A 40 3.48 -11.11 -2.08
CA SER A 40 2.97 -12.12 -3.00
C SER A 40 1.51 -11.85 -3.35
N GLY A 41 1.04 -12.44 -4.46
CA GLY A 41 -0.38 -12.37 -4.85
C GLY A 41 -1.33 -12.88 -3.77
N ALA A 42 -0.99 -13.98 -3.08
CA ALA A 42 -1.80 -14.52 -2.00
C ALA A 42 -1.90 -13.54 -0.81
N ALA A 43 -0.79 -12.91 -0.43
CA ALA A 43 -0.80 -11.87 0.60
C ALA A 43 -1.60 -10.64 0.15
N GLY A 44 -1.52 -10.27 -1.13
CA GLY A 44 -2.30 -9.16 -1.69
C GLY A 44 -3.81 -9.41 -1.66
N LEU A 45 -4.23 -10.62 -2.03
CA LEU A 45 -5.63 -11.03 -1.94
C LEU A 45 -6.14 -11.03 -0.50
N ALA A 46 -5.35 -11.55 0.45
CA ALA A 46 -5.72 -11.53 1.86
C ALA A 46 -5.90 -10.10 2.40
N LEU A 47 -5.12 -9.13 1.92
CA LEU A 47 -5.31 -7.72 2.26
C LEU A 47 -6.62 -7.17 1.67
N LEU A 48 -6.93 -7.47 0.41
CA LEU A 48 -8.18 -7.03 -0.23
C LEU A 48 -9.43 -7.60 0.44
N GLU A 49 -9.37 -8.83 0.95
CA GLU A 49 -10.47 -9.44 1.71
C GLU A 49 -10.72 -8.75 3.06
N SER A 50 -9.71 -8.04 3.59
CA SER A 50 -9.76 -7.38 4.91
C SER A 50 -10.10 -5.88 4.88
N GLU A 51 -10.24 -5.29 3.69
CA GLU A 51 -10.73 -3.92 3.48
C GLU A 51 -12.25 -3.87 3.28
#